data_AF-A0A661ZTP7-F1
#
_entry.id   AF-A0A661ZTP7-F1
#
_cell.length_a   1.000
_cell.length_b   1.000
_cell.length_c   1.000
_cell.angle_alpha   90.00
_cell.angle_beta   90.00
_cell.angle_gamma   90.00
#
_symmetry.space_group_name_H-M   'P 1'
#
loop_
_entity.id
_entity.type
_entity.pdbx_description
1 polymer ?
#
loop_
_entity_poly.entity_id
_entity_poly.type
_entity_poly.pdbx_seq_one_letter_code
_entity_poly.pdbx_strand_id
1 'polypeptide(L)' 'VKAIKDDRLTWHHVSDLKFWKSSAAQLYKIQSIPASYLIDKEGKIIGKNLRGQALEQKLNEIFK' A
#
# COMPACT_ATOMS: atom_id res chain seq x y z
N VAL A 1 -17.69 -4.60 -3.68
CA VAL A 1 -17.71 -3.55 -2.63
C VAL A 1 -18.11 -4.08 -1.25
N LYS A 2 -18.74 -5.26 -1.11
CA LYS A 2 -19.15 -5.82 0.19
C LYS A 2 -18.02 -5.83 1.26
N ALA A 3 -16.85 -6.40 0.94
CA ALA A 3 -15.72 -6.47 1.87
C ALA A 3 -15.26 -5.11 2.45
N ILE A 4 -15.21 -4.05 1.63
CA ILE A 4 -14.83 -2.69 2.08
C ILE A 4 -15.80 -2.19 3.17
N LYS A 5 -17.10 -2.46 2.98
CA LYS A 5 -18.15 -2.08 3.93
C LYS A 5 -18.06 -2.92 5.21
N ASP A 6 -17.88 -4.22 5.06
CA ASP A 6 -17.79 -5.17 6.17
C ASP A 6 -16.58 -4.84 7.07
N ASP A 7 -15.44 -4.51 6.47
CA ASP A 7 -14.18 -4.17 7.16
C ASP A 7 -14.11 -2.70 7.63
N ARG A 8 -15.13 -1.88 7.32
CA ARG A 8 -15.20 -0.44 7.66
C ARG A 8 -13.97 0.37 7.24
N LEU A 9 -13.42 0.07 6.08
CA LEU A 9 -12.22 0.74 5.58
C LEU A 9 -12.58 2.15 5.08
N THR A 10 -11.92 3.17 5.63
CA THR A 10 -12.24 4.59 5.40
C THR A 10 -11.37 5.27 4.34
N TRP A 11 -10.29 4.62 3.90
CA TRP A 11 -9.37 5.18 2.92
C TRP A 11 -9.83 4.96 1.47
N HIS A 12 -9.14 5.58 0.51
CA HIS A 12 -9.48 5.45 -0.91
C HIS A 12 -9.20 4.03 -1.42
N HIS A 13 -10.21 3.43 -2.06
CA HIS A 13 -10.11 2.14 -2.72
C HIS A 13 -10.28 2.30 -4.23
N VAL A 14 -9.33 1.77 -5.00
CA VAL A 14 -9.38 1.72 -6.46
C VAL A 14 -9.07 0.31 -6.94
N SER A 15 -9.63 -0.08 -8.08
CA SER A 15 -9.37 -1.38 -8.71
C SER A 15 -9.60 -1.27 -10.21
N ASP A 16 -8.64 -1.72 -11.00
CA ASP A 16 -8.77 -1.82 -12.47
C ASP A 16 -9.31 -3.18 -12.94
N LEU A 17 -9.60 -4.11 -12.01
CA LEU A 17 -10.11 -5.47 -12.25
C LEU A 17 -9.22 -6.34 -13.15
N LYS A 18 -7.94 -5.98 -13.32
CA LYS A 18 -6.98 -6.71 -14.16
C LYS A 18 -6.13 -7.73 -13.40
N PHE A 19 -6.34 -7.89 -12.09
CA PHE A 19 -5.60 -8.81 -11.24
C PHE A 19 -4.07 -8.60 -11.39
N TRP A 20 -3.28 -9.65 -11.63
CA TRP A 20 -1.83 -9.53 -11.88
C TRP A 20 -1.46 -8.72 -13.13
N LYS A 21 -2.40 -8.47 -14.06
CA LYS A 21 -2.18 -7.63 -15.25
C LYS A 21 -2.40 -6.13 -14.99
N SER A 22 -2.67 -5.72 -13.74
CA SER A 22 -2.79 -4.31 -13.39
C SER A 22 -1.52 -3.53 -13.72
N SER A 23 -1.67 -2.31 -14.21
CA SER A 23 -0.53 -1.42 -14.47
C SER A 23 0.24 -1.12 -13.18
N ALA A 24 -0.48 -0.95 -12.06
CA ALA A 24 0.12 -0.75 -10.74
C ALA A 24 0.89 -1.99 -10.26
N ALA A 25 0.34 -3.19 -10.45
CA ALA A 25 1.01 -4.44 -10.07
C ALA A 25 2.34 -4.64 -10.83
N GLN A 26 2.37 -4.32 -12.12
CA GLN A 26 3.59 -4.39 -12.93
C GLN A 26 4.60 -3.30 -12.54
N LEU A 27 4.16 -2.04 -12.45
CA LEU A 27 5.02 -0.89 -12.13
C LEU A 27 5.71 -1.07 -10.78
N TYR A 28 4.96 -1.49 -9.76
CA TYR A 28 5.48 -1.72 -8.41
C TYR A 28 5.98 -3.15 -8.20
N LYS A 29 6.08 -3.98 -9.25
CA LYS A 29 6.55 -5.37 -9.19
C LYS A 29 5.91 -6.19 -8.06
N ILE A 30 4.59 -6.14 -7.95
CA ILE A 30 3.82 -6.87 -6.94
C ILE A 30 3.71 -8.34 -7.37
N GLN A 31 4.39 -9.23 -6.65
CA GLN A 31 4.41 -10.68 -6.91
C GLN A 31 3.52 -11.48 -5.96
N SER A 32 3.15 -10.89 -4.82
CA SER A 32 2.30 -11.51 -3.81
C SER A 32 1.50 -10.44 -3.08
N ILE A 33 0.38 -10.85 -2.49
CA ILE A 33 -0.47 -10.01 -1.65
C ILE A 33 -0.53 -10.61 -0.23
N PRO A 34 -0.65 -9.77 0.82
CA PRO A 34 -0.69 -8.31 0.78
C PRO A 34 0.69 -7.67 0.60
N ALA A 35 0.75 -6.61 -0.21
CA ALA A 35 1.94 -5.78 -0.43
C ALA A 35 1.65 -4.32 -0.06
N SER A 36 2.63 -3.62 0.52
CA SER A 36 2.52 -2.21 0.90
C SER A 36 3.76 -1.41 0.50
N TYR A 37 3.55 -0.14 0.18
CA TYR A 37 4.61 0.80 -0.15
C TYR A 37 4.35 2.11 0.58
N LEU A 38 5.42 2.69 1.14
CA LEU A 38 5.41 4.04 1.67
C LEU A 38 6.17 4.92 0.68
N ILE A 39 5.53 6.00 0.24
CA ILE A 39 6.02 6.89 -0.80
C ILE A 39 6.06 8.30 -0.22
N ASP A 40 7.16 9.03 -0.42
CA ASP A 40 7.28 10.42 0.03
C ASP A 40 6.61 11.42 -0.95
N LYS A 41 6.70 12.71 -0.62
CA LYS A 41 6.10 13.79 -1.42
C LYS A 41 6.74 13.96 -2.80
N GLU A 42 7.97 13.45 -2.99
CA GLU A 42 8.69 13.49 -4.26
C GLU A 42 8.44 12.24 -5.11
N GLY A 43 7.62 11.30 -4.62
CA GLY A 43 7.29 10.06 -5.30
C GLY A 43 8.32 8.95 -5.09
N LYS A 44 9.26 9.10 -4.16
CA LYS A 44 10.26 8.08 -3.86
C LYS A 44 9.71 7.05 -2.89
N ILE A 45 10.01 5.77 -3.16
CA ILE A 45 9.70 4.67 -2.24
C ILE A 45 10.65 4.76 -1.03
N ILE A 46 10.09 4.99 0.15
CA ILE A 46 10.81 5.11 1.43
C ILE A 46 10.51 3.96 2.39
N GLY A 47 9.66 3.01 1.98
CA GLY A 47 9.38 1.78 2.71
C GLY A 47 8.65 0.78 1.82
N LYS A 48 8.95 -0.52 2.00
CA LYS A 48 8.29 -1.61 1.28
C LYS A 48 7.94 -2.72 2.27
N ASN A 49 6.69 -3.18 2.23
CA ASN A 49 6.17 -4.29 3.02
C ASN A 49 6.43 -4.18 4.53
N LEU A 50 6.51 -2.94 5.05
CA LEU A 50 6.65 -2.68 6.48
C LEU A 50 5.35 -3.07 7.20
N ARG A 51 5.49 -3.70 8.37
CA ARG A 51 4.38 -4.18 9.21
C ARG A 51 4.72 -4.04 10.69
N GLY A 52 3.68 -3.93 11.52
CA GLY A 52 3.82 -3.82 12.97
C GLY A 52 4.81 -2.73 13.40
N GLN A 53 5.67 -3.05 14.35
CA GLN A 53 6.65 -2.10 14.91
C GLN A 53 7.56 -1.45 13.86
N ALA A 54 7.93 -2.17 12.79
CA ALA A 54 8.79 -1.61 11.74
C ALA A 54 8.08 -0.50 10.95
N LEU A 55 6.76 -0.61 10.76
CA LEU A 55 5.97 0.45 10.15
C LEU A 55 5.84 1.65 11.09
N GLU A 56 5.52 1.41 12.37
CA GLU A 56 5.37 2.46 13.38
C GLU A 56 6.65 3.28 13.54
N GLN A 57 7.81 2.62 13.66
CA GLN A 57 9.11 3.28 13.72
C GLN A 57 9.34 4.16 12.50
N LYS A 58 9.06 3.65 11.29
CA LYS A 58 9.28 4.43 10.07
C LYS A 58 8.39 5.66 9.99
N LEU A 59 7.14 5.54 10.40
CA LEU A 59 6.22 6.67 10.45
C LEU A 59 6.66 7.72 11.48
N ASN A 60 7.11 7.29 12.66
CA ASN A 60 7.65 8.19 13.69
C ASN A 60 8.92 8.92 13.24
N GLU A 61 9.77 8.32 12.40
CA GLU A 61 10.92 9.02 11.81
C GLU A 61 10.51 10.15 10.86
N ILE A 62 9.39 9.98 10.13
CA ILE A 62 8.96 10.90 9.06
C ILE A 62 8.10 12.05 9.63
N PHE A 63 7.25 11.75 10.61
CA PHE A 63 6.21 12.65 11.11
C PHE A 63 6.46 13.16 12.53
N LYS A 64 7.69 13.03 13.03
CA LYS A 64 8.10 13.69 14.27
C LYS A 64 7.97 15.21 14.20
#